data_AF-A0AA42KXH0-F1
#
_entry.id   AF-A0AA42KXH0-F1
#
_cell.length_a   1.000
_cell.length_b   1.000
_cell.length_c   1.000
_cell.angle_alpha   90.00
_cell.angle_beta   90.00
_cell.angle_gamma   90.00
#
_symmetry.space_group_name_H-M   'P 1'
#
loop_
_entity.id
_entity.type
_entity.pdbx_description
1 polymer ?
#
loop_
_entity_poly.entity_id
_entity_poly.type
_entity_poly.pdbx_seq_one_letter_code
_entity_poly.pdbx_strand_id
1 'polypeptide(L)'
;MSAAQLAEIERRLGSSLPPELVALWRCAFGGRLDYELCVDYGGHLHPYSFNELFYPDSDGYHDLWGWLEHEQECAAEVADENGQQWDGRVGFLPIGGFEYLERVYVCVEAEEFGAVYAWSRALPPAWPLRLHEDALTRVADDLTGLFALLGFDEDPFVEGADCGQELLEALDELAASGAEGEALAQRLQDSLRLLLRDWRAALERGHIAGEAELQRLALMHAVRSNDIALLEQLRDQGCDLGRLLTGGGNAPVHARVMQREALVRWFAEQGIAERQLDQ
;
A
#
# COMPACT_ATOMS: atom_id res chain seq x y z
N MET A 1 -6.95 -7.64 21.35
CA MET A 1 -6.53 -6.61 22.33
C MET A 1 -7.41 -6.62 23.57
N SER A 2 -6.84 -6.42 24.77
CA SER A 2 -7.61 -6.32 26.03
C SER A 2 -8.27 -4.95 26.22
N ALA A 3 -9.30 -4.90 27.07
CA ALA A 3 -9.96 -3.64 27.42
C ALA A 3 -9.02 -2.66 28.15
N ALA A 4 -8.08 -3.17 28.95
CA ALA A 4 -7.09 -2.34 29.65
C ALA A 4 -6.12 -1.66 28.67
N GLN A 5 -5.67 -2.38 27.64
CA GLN A 5 -4.82 -1.80 26.59
C GLN A 5 -5.57 -0.74 25.78
N LEU A 6 -6.83 -0.98 25.40
CA LEU A 6 -7.65 0.00 24.70
C LEU A 6 -7.81 1.30 25.51
N ALA A 7 -8.12 1.18 26.81
CA ALA A 7 -8.26 2.34 27.68
C ALA A 7 -6.94 3.11 27.85
N GLU A 8 -5.81 2.41 27.87
CA GLU A 8 -4.49 3.06 27.93
C GLU A 8 -4.16 3.81 26.63
N ILE A 9 -4.54 3.28 25.47
CA ILE A 9 -4.39 3.97 24.19
C ILE A 9 -5.22 5.26 24.19
N GLU A 10 -6.51 5.18 24.54
CA GLU A 10 -7.39 6.36 24.63
C GLU A 10 -6.85 7.41 25.61
N ARG A 11 -6.29 6.97 26.74
CA ARG A 11 -5.66 7.85 27.73
C ARG A 11 -4.42 8.57 27.16
N ARG A 12 -3.60 7.89 26.35
CA ARG A 12 -2.41 8.48 25.72
C ARG A 12 -2.76 9.40 24.55
N LEU A 13 -3.82 9.10 23.81
CA LEU A 13 -4.32 9.95 22.73
C LEU A 13 -5.05 11.20 23.25
N GLY A 14 -5.69 11.09 24.41
CA GLY A 14 -6.60 12.11 24.92
C GLY A 14 -7.94 12.17 24.18
N SER A 15 -8.31 11.09 23.47
CA SER A 15 -9.55 10.95 22.69
C SER A 15 -10.03 9.49 22.67
N SER A 16 -11.29 9.28 22.26
CA SER A 16 -11.85 7.94 22.05
C SER A 16 -11.33 7.31 20.77
N LEU A 17 -11.28 5.97 20.73
CA LEU A 17 -10.91 5.24 19.51
C LEU A 17 -12.09 5.03 18.55
N PRO A 18 -11.87 5.08 17.22
CA PRO A 18 -12.86 4.68 16.24
C PRO A 18 -13.33 3.22 16.42
N PRO A 19 -14.64 2.93 16.37
CA PRO A 19 -15.17 1.59 16.62
C PRO A 19 -14.60 0.52 15.69
N GLU A 20 -14.35 0.86 14.42
CA GLU A 20 -13.78 -0.03 13.41
C GLU A 20 -12.35 -0.46 13.78
N LEU A 21 -11.56 0.45 14.35
CA LEU A 21 -10.20 0.16 14.78
C LEU A 21 -10.20 -0.76 16.01
N VAL A 22 -11.11 -0.50 16.95
CA VAL A 22 -11.33 -1.40 18.09
C VAL A 22 -11.74 -2.80 17.63
N ALA A 23 -12.61 -2.90 16.62
CA ALA A 23 -13.02 -4.17 16.05
C ALA A 23 -11.85 -4.91 15.38
N LEU A 24 -11.04 -4.22 14.57
CA LEU A 24 -9.85 -4.78 13.93
C LEU A 24 -8.89 -5.38 14.98
N TRP A 25 -8.52 -4.61 15.99
CA TRP A 25 -7.59 -5.06 17.03
C TRP A 25 -8.16 -6.14 17.96
N ARG A 26 -9.48 -6.27 18.05
CA ARG A 26 -10.13 -7.40 18.75
C ARG A 26 -10.12 -8.66 17.89
N CYS A 27 -10.18 -8.52 16.58
CA CYS A 27 -10.19 -9.64 15.63
C CYS A 27 -8.77 -10.20 15.39
N ALA A 28 -7.84 -9.35 14.93
CA ALA A 28 -6.51 -9.76 14.50
C ALA A 28 -5.41 -9.49 15.54
N PHE A 29 -5.63 -8.54 16.45
CA PHE A 29 -4.61 -8.04 17.38
C PHE A 29 -3.31 -7.59 16.70
N GLY A 30 -3.42 -7.00 15.50
CA GLY A 30 -2.28 -6.58 14.69
C GLY A 30 -1.85 -7.68 13.71
N GLY A 31 -0.58 -7.66 13.32
CA GLY A 31 0.03 -8.69 12.47
C GLY A 31 0.67 -8.14 11.22
N ARG A 32 1.14 -9.05 10.37
CA ARG A 32 1.75 -8.71 9.08
C ARG A 32 0.72 -8.78 7.96
N LEU A 33 0.96 -7.97 6.94
CA LEU A 33 0.13 -7.83 5.75
C LEU A 33 1.01 -8.08 4.53
N ASP A 34 0.53 -8.93 3.63
CA ASP A 34 1.24 -9.31 2.40
C ASP A 34 0.47 -8.81 1.16
N TYR A 35 -0.28 -7.71 1.32
CA TYR A 35 -1.10 -7.12 0.27
C TYR A 35 -0.43 -5.90 -0.32
N GLU A 36 -0.74 -5.63 -1.59
CA GLU A 36 -0.30 -4.43 -2.28
C GLU A 36 -1.25 -3.26 -1.97
N LEU A 37 -0.69 -2.14 -1.53
CA LEU A 37 -1.35 -0.86 -1.41
C LEU A 37 -0.67 0.15 -2.34
N CYS A 38 -1.47 0.89 -3.11
CA CYS A 38 -0.97 2.02 -3.90
C CYS A 38 -1.68 3.29 -3.45
N VAL A 39 -0.89 4.30 -3.07
CA VAL A 39 -1.39 5.58 -2.56
C VAL A 39 -1.20 6.67 -3.61
N ASP A 40 -2.25 7.46 -3.85
CA ASP A 40 -2.22 8.57 -4.79
C ASP A 40 -1.86 9.89 -4.10
N TYR A 41 -0.66 10.39 -4.35
CA TYR A 41 -0.18 11.70 -3.92
C TYR A 41 -0.29 12.72 -5.06
N GLY A 42 -1.52 13.09 -5.44
CA GLY A 42 -1.77 14.15 -6.43
C GLY A 42 -1.40 13.76 -7.87
N GLY A 43 -1.66 12.51 -8.25
CA GLY A 43 -1.31 11.88 -9.52
C GLY A 43 -0.03 11.03 -9.44
N HIS A 44 0.76 11.18 -8.38
CA HIS A 44 1.90 10.31 -8.11
C HIS A 44 1.42 9.06 -7.37
N LEU A 45 1.25 7.97 -8.12
CA LEU A 45 0.86 6.68 -7.57
C LEU A 45 2.06 5.98 -6.94
N HIS A 46 2.13 6.02 -5.63
CA HIS A 46 3.23 5.48 -4.85
C HIS A 46 2.92 4.04 -4.41
N PRO A 47 3.75 3.04 -4.78
CA PRO A 47 3.69 1.71 -4.16
C PRO A 47 4.05 1.85 -2.69
N TYR A 48 3.12 1.45 -1.83
CA TYR A 48 3.14 1.74 -0.40
C TYR A 48 3.37 0.45 0.38
N SER A 49 4.39 0.43 1.23
CA SER A 49 4.74 -0.72 2.07
C SER A 49 3.88 -0.70 3.33
N PHE A 50 2.71 -1.32 3.24
CA PHE A 50 1.81 -1.50 4.38
C PHE A 50 1.93 -2.92 4.90
N ASN A 51 3.07 -3.24 5.49
CA ASN A 51 3.45 -4.62 5.80
C ASN A 51 3.14 -5.02 7.25
N GLU A 52 2.87 -4.06 8.12
CA GLU A 52 2.58 -4.28 9.53
C GLU A 52 1.35 -3.48 9.95
N LEU A 53 0.45 -4.13 10.70
CA LEU A 53 -0.53 -3.46 11.56
C LEU A 53 0.07 -3.36 12.96
N PHE A 54 0.26 -2.14 13.47
CA PHE A 54 0.88 -1.93 14.78
C PHE A 54 -0.01 -2.45 15.91
N TYR A 55 0.63 -3.16 16.84
CA TYR A 55 0.01 -3.65 18.07
C TYR A 55 1.02 -3.56 19.22
N PRO A 56 0.55 -3.58 20.48
CA PRO A 56 1.44 -3.66 21.64
C PRO A 56 2.41 -4.83 21.53
N ASP A 57 3.70 -4.58 21.76
CA ASP A 57 4.77 -5.57 21.72
C ASP A 57 5.02 -6.19 20.32
N SER A 58 4.60 -5.52 19.24
CA SER A 58 4.99 -5.94 17.89
C SER A 58 6.50 -5.85 17.68
N ASP A 59 7.03 -6.76 16.85
CA ASP A 59 8.47 -6.94 16.65
C ASP A 59 9.06 -6.08 15.51
N GLY A 60 8.27 -5.12 15.01
CA GLY A 60 8.68 -4.14 14.01
C GLY A 60 9.65 -3.09 14.53
N TYR A 61 9.82 -2.01 13.76
CA TYR A 61 10.74 -0.91 14.11
C TYR A 61 10.38 -0.25 15.44
N HIS A 62 9.11 0.11 15.59
CA HIS A 62 8.48 0.44 16.85
C HIS A 62 7.17 -0.33 16.93
N ASP A 63 6.83 -0.77 18.14
CA ASP A 63 5.49 -1.27 18.42
C ASP A 63 4.50 -0.10 18.52
N LEU A 64 3.23 -0.41 18.79
CA LEU A 64 2.20 0.63 18.96
C LEU A 64 2.57 1.66 20.05
N TRP A 65 3.25 1.25 21.12
CA TRP A 65 3.63 2.17 22.20
C TRP A 65 4.76 3.11 21.80
N GLY A 66 5.78 2.57 21.12
CA GLY A 66 6.88 3.37 20.59
C GLY A 66 6.39 4.38 19.56
N TRP A 67 5.48 3.98 18.67
CA TRP A 67 4.88 4.93 17.73
C TRP A 67 4.01 5.98 18.40
N LEU A 68 3.20 5.61 19.41
CA LEU A 68 2.46 6.61 20.18
C LEU A 68 3.38 7.60 20.91
N GLU A 69 4.46 7.13 21.52
CA GLU A 69 5.46 8.00 22.16
C GLU A 69 6.11 8.93 21.13
N HIS A 70 6.49 8.41 19.97
CA HIS A 70 7.02 9.22 18.87
C HIS A 70 6.07 10.35 18.44
N GLU A 71 4.78 10.05 18.22
CA GLU A 71 3.82 11.08 17.80
C GLU A 71 3.55 12.12 18.91
N GLN A 72 3.62 11.70 20.19
CA GLN A 72 3.55 12.60 21.33
C GLN A 72 4.76 13.54 21.42
N GLU A 73 5.97 13.02 21.18
CA GLU A 73 7.20 13.82 21.09
C GLU A 73 7.11 14.84 19.94
N CYS A 74 6.71 14.40 18.74
CA CYS A 74 6.53 15.30 17.60
C CYS A 74 5.47 16.39 17.88
N ALA A 75 4.34 16.04 18.50
CA ALA A 75 3.32 17.02 18.86
C ALA A 75 3.83 18.04 19.88
N ALA A 76 4.64 17.60 20.85
CA ALA A 76 5.27 18.48 21.84
C ALA A 76 6.31 19.42 21.20
N GLU A 77 7.15 18.91 20.30
CA GLU A 77 8.14 19.69 19.55
C GLU A 77 7.46 20.78 18.71
N VAL A 78 6.42 20.42 17.95
CA VAL A 78 5.65 21.39 17.15
C VAL A 78 5.01 22.46 18.03
N ALA A 79 4.50 22.10 19.22
CA ALA A 79 3.95 23.09 20.15
C ALA A 79 5.04 24.06 20.65
N ASP A 80 6.21 23.56 21.04
CA ASP A 80 7.34 24.37 21.50
C ASP A 80 7.86 25.32 20.40
N GLU A 81 8.03 24.82 19.17
CA GLU A 81 8.43 25.62 18.01
C GLU A 81 7.43 26.75 17.71
N ASN A 82 6.13 26.50 17.96
CA ASN A 82 5.08 27.50 17.81
C ASN A 82 4.90 28.41 19.05
N GLY A 83 5.70 28.22 20.10
CA GLY A 83 5.59 28.96 21.37
C GLY A 83 4.30 28.68 22.14
N GLN A 84 3.73 27.49 21.96
CA GLN A 84 2.49 27.03 22.58
C GLN A 84 2.78 25.91 23.59
N GLN A 85 1.91 25.78 24.59
CA GLN A 85 1.93 24.61 25.44
C GLN A 85 1.14 23.49 24.75
N TRP A 86 1.75 22.32 24.57
CA TRP A 86 1.06 21.15 24.05
C TRP A 86 -0.11 20.76 24.98
N ASP A 87 -1.25 20.44 24.38
CA ASP A 87 -2.49 20.09 25.08
C ASP A 87 -2.55 18.62 25.52
N GLY A 88 -1.51 17.85 25.21
CA GLY A 88 -1.38 16.44 25.57
C GLY A 88 -2.17 15.50 24.66
N ARG A 89 -2.64 15.98 23.50
CA ARG A 89 -3.42 15.18 22.54
C ARG A 89 -2.64 14.91 21.27
N VAL A 90 -2.95 13.79 20.64
CA VAL A 90 -2.46 13.43 19.30
C VAL A 90 -3.68 13.21 18.40
N GLY A 91 -3.75 13.94 17.30
CA GLY A 91 -4.92 13.91 16.39
C GLY A 91 -4.94 12.73 15.41
N PHE A 92 -3.80 12.05 15.25
CA PHE A 92 -3.63 10.93 14.33
C PHE A 92 -2.95 9.77 15.04
N LEU A 93 -3.61 8.61 15.03
CA LEU A 93 -3.09 7.40 15.62
C LEU A 93 -2.42 6.55 14.53
N PRO A 94 -1.11 6.24 14.65
CA PRO A 94 -0.46 5.31 13.73
C PRO A 94 -0.97 3.90 13.97
N ILE A 95 -1.39 3.23 12.90
CA ILE A 95 -1.97 1.87 12.97
C ILE A 95 -1.22 0.84 12.13
N GLY A 96 -0.23 1.28 11.36
CA GLY A 96 0.63 0.39 10.60
C GLY A 96 1.50 1.13 9.58
N GLY A 97 2.27 0.38 8.80
CA GLY A 97 3.22 0.93 7.83
C GLY A 97 4.48 0.09 7.70
N PHE A 98 5.60 0.75 7.41
CA PHE A 98 6.91 0.12 7.26
C PHE A 98 8.03 1.03 7.77
N GLU A 99 8.70 0.55 8.82
CA GLU A 99 9.80 1.24 9.49
C GLU A 99 9.50 2.73 9.71
N TYR A 100 10.49 3.60 9.47
CA TYR A 100 10.35 5.05 9.57
C TYR A 100 9.93 5.72 8.25
N LEU A 101 9.71 4.94 7.19
CA LEU A 101 9.49 5.47 5.84
C LEU A 101 8.02 5.74 5.54
N GLU A 102 7.12 4.90 6.06
CA GLU A 102 5.71 4.90 5.68
C GLU A 102 4.84 4.59 6.88
N ARG A 103 3.80 5.40 7.11
CA ARG A 103 2.87 5.27 8.23
C ARG A 103 1.42 5.51 7.79
N VAL A 104 0.57 4.54 8.09
CA VAL A 104 -0.88 4.62 7.99
C VAL A 104 -1.43 5.11 9.32
N TYR A 105 -2.21 6.18 9.26
CA TYR A 105 -2.83 6.81 10.41
C TYR A 105 -4.35 6.70 10.35
N VAL A 106 -4.97 6.62 11.51
CA VAL A 106 -6.40 6.85 11.71
C VAL A 106 -6.58 8.18 12.42
N CYS A 107 -7.39 9.07 11.86
CA CYS A 107 -7.72 10.35 12.48
C CYS A 107 -8.65 10.12 13.69
N VAL A 108 -8.32 10.76 14.82
CA VAL A 108 -9.10 10.70 16.07
C VAL A 108 -9.66 12.07 16.48
N GLU A 109 -9.53 13.07 15.59
CA GLU A 109 -10.21 14.37 15.73
C GLU A 109 -11.66 14.29 15.25
N ALA A 110 -12.51 15.15 15.79
CA ALA A 110 -13.97 15.04 15.61
C ALA A 110 -14.43 15.25 14.16
N GLU A 111 -13.76 16.13 13.41
CA GLU A 111 -14.13 16.50 12.05
C GLU A 111 -13.94 15.37 11.05
N GLU A 112 -12.93 14.52 11.27
CA GLU A 112 -12.54 13.44 10.35
C GLU A 112 -12.37 12.11 11.09
N PHE A 113 -13.12 11.93 12.17
CA PHE A 113 -13.00 10.79 13.06
C PHE A 113 -13.13 9.45 12.31
N GLY A 114 -12.08 8.62 12.38
CA GLY A 114 -12.00 7.32 11.70
C GLY A 114 -11.41 7.37 10.29
N ALA A 115 -11.24 8.56 9.69
CA ALA A 115 -10.63 8.70 8.37
C ALA A 115 -9.19 8.20 8.37
N VAL A 116 -8.78 7.58 7.27
CA VAL A 116 -7.47 6.95 7.12
C VAL A 116 -6.58 7.83 6.26
N TYR A 117 -5.36 8.04 6.75
CA TYR A 117 -4.33 8.84 6.11
C TYR A 117 -3.08 8.00 5.88
N ALA A 118 -2.35 8.27 4.80
CA ALA A 118 -1.08 7.65 4.52
C ALA A 118 0.01 8.73 4.40
N TRP A 119 1.03 8.60 5.22
CA TRP A 119 2.24 9.42 5.15
C TRP A 119 3.38 8.61 4.53
N SER A 120 4.18 9.27 3.70
CA SER A 120 5.42 8.72 3.14
C SER A 120 6.55 9.75 3.26
N ARG A 121 7.73 9.26 3.63
CA ARG A 121 8.95 10.06 3.72
C ARG A 121 9.53 10.37 2.33
N ALA A 122 10.10 11.55 2.17
CA ALA A 122 10.98 11.90 1.07
C ALA A 122 12.17 10.92 0.97
N LEU A 123 12.45 10.46 -0.25
CA LEU A 123 13.66 9.71 -0.58
C LEU A 123 14.65 10.57 -1.38
N PRO A 124 15.96 10.30 -1.30
CA PRO A 124 16.96 11.08 -2.03
C PRO A 124 16.71 11.10 -3.55
N PRO A 125 17.05 12.19 -4.27
CA PRO A 125 16.86 12.29 -5.73
C PRO A 125 17.52 11.19 -6.57
N ALA A 126 18.49 10.46 -6.00
CA ALA A 126 19.13 9.31 -6.63
C ALA A 126 18.20 8.09 -6.78
N TRP A 127 17.04 8.09 -6.12
CA TRP A 127 16.03 7.03 -6.17
C TRP A 127 14.96 7.43 -7.20
N PRO A 128 15.09 7.03 -8.47
CA PRO A 128 14.15 7.46 -9.51
C PRO A 128 12.74 6.98 -9.19
N LEU A 129 11.74 7.76 -9.61
CA LEU A 129 10.32 7.39 -9.53
C LEU A 129 9.81 7.19 -8.09
N ARG A 130 10.45 7.84 -7.12
CA ARG A 130 10.01 7.92 -5.72
C ARG A 130 9.58 9.33 -5.38
N LEU A 131 8.92 9.49 -4.24
CA LEU A 131 8.64 10.79 -3.64
C LEU A 131 9.95 11.43 -3.15
N HIS A 132 10.14 12.71 -3.47
CA HIS A 132 11.31 13.50 -3.04
C HIS A 132 10.97 14.57 -2.01
N GLU A 133 9.72 14.62 -1.59
CA GLU A 133 9.20 15.45 -0.50
C GLU A 133 8.34 14.56 0.41
N ASP A 134 8.27 14.91 1.70
CA ASP A 134 7.36 14.24 2.63
C ASP A 134 5.93 14.51 2.19
N ALA A 135 5.11 13.48 2.13
CA ALA A 135 3.76 13.58 1.61
C ALA A 135 2.74 12.94 2.57
N LEU A 136 1.59 13.57 2.70
CA LEU A 136 0.44 13.08 3.46
C LEU A 136 -0.81 13.20 2.60
N THR A 137 -1.62 12.14 2.53
CA THR A 137 -2.89 12.16 1.81
C THR A 137 -3.94 11.32 2.53
N ARG A 138 -5.21 11.67 2.36
CA ARG A 138 -6.33 10.86 2.83
C ARG A 138 -6.54 9.71 1.85
N VAL A 139 -6.54 8.48 2.35
CA VAL A 139 -6.67 7.27 1.52
C VAL A 139 -8.05 6.65 1.57
N ALA A 140 -8.75 6.79 2.70
CA ALA A 140 -10.11 6.26 2.86
C ALA A 140 -10.89 7.03 3.92
N ASP A 141 -12.22 6.94 3.85
CA ASP A 141 -13.12 7.54 4.85
C ASP A 141 -13.16 6.76 6.16
N ASP A 142 -12.81 5.48 6.12
CA ASP A 142 -12.74 4.59 7.26
C ASP A 142 -11.80 3.39 6.97
N LEU A 143 -11.62 2.52 7.95
CA LEU A 143 -10.81 1.31 7.80
C LEU A 143 -11.39 0.33 6.78
N THR A 144 -12.71 0.26 6.63
CA THR A 144 -13.32 -0.63 5.62
C THR A 144 -12.91 -0.19 4.21
N GLY A 145 -12.91 1.13 3.97
CA GLY A 145 -12.40 1.72 2.74
C GLY A 145 -10.92 1.43 2.52
N LEU A 146 -10.07 1.52 3.55
CA LEU A 146 -8.65 1.14 3.45
C LEU A 146 -8.48 -0.33 3.03
N PHE A 147 -9.14 -1.26 3.73
CA PHE A 147 -9.02 -2.69 3.43
C PHE A 147 -9.58 -3.05 2.06
N ALA A 148 -10.57 -2.30 1.55
CA ALA A 148 -11.10 -2.48 0.20
C ALA A 148 -10.11 -2.07 -0.90
N LEU A 149 -9.08 -1.28 -0.59
CA LEU A 149 -8.00 -0.92 -1.52
C LEU A 149 -6.91 -1.99 -1.60
N LEU A 150 -6.86 -2.94 -0.67
CA LEU A 150 -5.84 -3.98 -0.65
C LEU A 150 -6.15 -5.06 -1.71
N GLY A 151 -5.10 -5.55 -2.35
CA GLY A 151 -5.21 -6.62 -3.32
C GLY A 151 -3.86 -7.22 -3.66
N PHE A 152 -3.86 -8.10 -4.66
CA PHE A 152 -2.63 -8.70 -5.20
C PHE A 152 -2.42 -8.26 -6.64
N ASP A 153 -1.27 -7.68 -6.94
CA ASP A 153 -0.87 -7.33 -8.31
C ASP A 153 -0.35 -8.56 -9.09
N GLU A 154 0.18 -9.54 -8.36
CA GLU A 154 0.65 -10.83 -8.85
C GLU A 154 0.01 -11.96 -8.03
N ASP A 155 -0.26 -13.12 -8.64
CA ASP A 155 -0.88 -14.23 -7.91
C ASP A 155 0.14 -14.84 -6.93
N PRO A 156 -0.05 -14.73 -5.60
CA PRO A 156 0.92 -15.28 -4.64
C PRO A 156 0.97 -16.81 -4.67
N PHE A 157 -0.03 -17.47 -5.26
CA PHE A 157 -0.15 -18.92 -5.24
C PHE A 157 0.42 -19.62 -6.48
N VAL A 158 1.04 -18.89 -7.42
CA VAL A 158 1.75 -19.52 -8.54
C VAL A 158 3.19 -19.86 -8.13
N GLU A 159 3.72 -20.93 -8.72
CA GLU A 159 5.09 -21.36 -8.45
C GLU A 159 6.09 -20.25 -8.84
N GLY A 160 6.96 -19.88 -7.89
CA GLY A 160 7.97 -18.84 -8.10
C GLY A 160 7.44 -17.41 -8.05
N ALA A 161 6.26 -17.18 -7.44
CA ALA A 161 5.80 -15.83 -7.14
C ALA A 161 6.79 -15.11 -6.20
N ASP A 162 7.05 -13.83 -6.50
CA ASP A 162 7.94 -12.98 -5.69
C ASP A 162 7.19 -12.27 -4.54
N CYS A 163 5.88 -12.53 -4.39
CA CYS A 163 5.01 -11.97 -3.33
C CYS A 163 4.32 -13.10 -2.54
N GLY A 164 3.71 -12.77 -1.39
CA GLY A 164 2.87 -13.75 -0.68
C GLY A 164 3.62 -14.72 0.21
N GLN A 165 4.92 -14.55 0.44
CA GLN A 165 5.75 -15.55 1.12
C GLN A 165 5.29 -15.80 2.56
N GLU A 166 5.06 -14.74 3.34
CA GLU A 166 4.60 -14.88 4.73
C GLU A 166 3.17 -15.41 4.80
N LEU A 167 2.32 -15.01 3.84
CA LEU A 167 0.98 -15.56 3.70
C LEU A 167 1.01 -17.08 3.45
N LEU A 168 1.85 -17.55 2.52
CA LEU A 168 1.97 -18.96 2.19
C LEU A 168 2.48 -19.77 3.38
N GLU A 169 3.48 -19.27 4.11
CA GLU A 169 3.98 -19.91 5.34
C GLU A 169 2.85 -20.05 6.38
N ALA A 170 2.06 -18.99 6.60
CA ALA A 170 0.93 -19.04 7.53
C ALA A 170 -0.16 -20.03 7.09
N LEU A 171 -0.42 -20.16 5.78
CA LEU A 171 -1.37 -21.13 5.24
C LEU A 171 -0.87 -22.56 5.38
N ASP A 172 0.43 -22.80 5.18
CA ASP A 172 1.06 -24.12 5.36
C ASP A 172 1.02 -24.57 6.82
N GLU A 173 1.32 -23.67 7.77
CA GLU A 173 1.19 -23.93 9.20
C GLU A 173 -0.26 -24.25 9.59
N LEU A 174 -1.22 -23.50 9.04
CA LEU A 174 -2.63 -23.74 9.26
C LEU A 174 -3.07 -25.10 8.70
N ALA A 175 -2.64 -25.44 7.48
CA ALA A 175 -2.94 -26.74 6.87
C ALA A 175 -2.35 -27.91 7.66
N ALA A 176 -1.17 -27.72 8.25
CA ALA A 176 -0.52 -28.72 9.11
C ALA A 176 -1.26 -28.98 10.43
N SER A 177 -2.23 -28.15 10.82
CA SER A 177 -3.00 -28.31 12.07
C SER A 177 -4.10 -29.39 12.03
N GLY A 178 -4.19 -30.15 10.92
CA GLY A 178 -5.11 -31.27 10.74
C GLY A 178 -6.22 -30.95 9.73
N ALA A 179 -7.19 -31.87 9.59
CA ALA A 179 -8.20 -31.79 8.52
C ALA A 179 -9.06 -30.50 8.56
N GLU A 180 -9.36 -29.97 9.74
CA GLU A 180 -10.08 -28.69 9.87
C GLU A 180 -9.22 -27.50 9.44
N GLY A 181 -7.93 -27.53 9.76
CA GLY A 181 -6.94 -26.54 9.34
C GLY A 181 -6.73 -26.54 7.83
N GLU A 182 -6.57 -27.72 7.22
CA GLU A 182 -6.48 -27.89 5.77
C GLU A 182 -7.71 -27.31 5.06
N ALA A 183 -8.92 -27.62 5.55
CA ALA A 183 -10.15 -27.07 5.00
C ALA A 183 -10.26 -25.54 5.16
N LEU A 184 -9.73 -24.98 6.26
CA LEU A 184 -9.72 -23.53 6.47
C LEU A 184 -8.68 -22.84 5.58
N ALA A 185 -7.47 -23.38 5.47
CA ALA A 185 -6.41 -22.87 4.61
C ALA A 185 -6.89 -22.81 3.14
N GLN A 186 -7.55 -23.87 2.64
CA GLN A 186 -8.12 -23.87 1.29
C GLN A 186 -9.18 -22.78 1.12
N ARG A 187 -10.09 -22.61 2.10
CA ARG A 187 -11.12 -21.57 2.05
C ARG A 187 -10.55 -20.16 2.08
N LEU A 188 -9.48 -19.95 2.84
CA LEU A 188 -8.76 -18.68 2.87
C LEU A 188 -8.10 -18.42 1.51
N GLN A 189 -7.36 -19.38 0.97
CA GLN A 189 -6.77 -19.31 -0.36
C GLN A 189 -7.82 -18.97 -1.43
N ASP A 190 -8.95 -19.66 -1.45
CA ASP A 190 -10.04 -19.40 -2.42
C ASP A 190 -10.60 -17.98 -2.28
N SER A 191 -10.70 -17.47 -1.05
CA SER A 191 -11.18 -16.12 -0.78
C SER A 191 -10.15 -15.05 -1.19
N LEU A 192 -8.87 -15.31 -0.95
CA LEU A 192 -7.77 -14.40 -1.28
C LEU A 192 -7.54 -14.28 -2.79
N ARG A 193 -7.76 -15.35 -3.55
CA ARG A 193 -7.72 -15.32 -5.01
C ARG A 193 -8.72 -14.35 -5.64
N LEU A 194 -9.81 -14.01 -4.94
CA LEU A 194 -10.76 -12.99 -5.40
C LEU A 194 -10.20 -11.57 -5.33
N LEU A 195 -9.12 -11.35 -4.57
CA LEU A 195 -8.43 -10.07 -4.42
C LEU A 195 -7.32 -9.88 -5.47
N LEU A 196 -7.12 -10.86 -6.35
CA LEU A 196 -6.15 -10.76 -7.44
C LEU A 196 -6.63 -9.79 -8.52
N ARG A 197 -5.78 -8.82 -8.85
CA ARG A 197 -5.99 -7.87 -9.96
C ARG A 197 -5.54 -8.52 -11.28
N ASP A 198 -6.34 -9.47 -11.76
CA ASP A 198 -6.00 -10.32 -12.91
C ASP A 198 -6.10 -9.57 -14.25
N TRP A 199 -5.04 -8.83 -14.57
CA TRP A 199 -4.91 -8.13 -15.85
C TRP A 199 -4.80 -9.08 -17.05
N ARG A 200 -4.32 -10.32 -16.87
CA ARG A 200 -4.20 -11.30 -17.96
C ARG A 200 -5.57 -11.75 -18.43
N ALA A 201 -6.46 -12.11 -17.50
CA ALA A 201 -7.83 -12.45 -17.85
C ALA A 201 -8.58 -11.25 -18.47
N ALA A 202 -8.30 -10.02 -18.02
CA ALA A 202 -8.89 -8.83 -18.63
C ALA A 202 -8.42 -8.58 -20.07
N LEU A 203 -7.14 -8.83 -20.34
CA LEU A 203 -6.55 -8.78 -21.68
C LEU A 203 -7.15 -9.86 -22.59
N GLU A 204 -7.24 -11.10 -22.12
CA GLU A 204 -7.81 -12.22 -22.89
C GLU A 204 -9.28 -11.98 -23.27
N ARG A 205 -10.06 -11.39 -22.35
CA ARG A 205 -11.48 -11.10 -22.57
C ARG A 205 -11.72 -9.78 -23.34
N GLY A 206 -10.68 -9.01 -23.63
CA GLY A 206 -10.78 -7.80 -24.45
C GLY A 206 -11.38 -6.58 -23.74
N HIS A 207 -11.37 -6.53 -22.40
CA HIS A 207 -11.93 -5.39 -21.64
C HIS A 207 -10.88 -4.57 -20.89
N ILE A 208 -9.60 -4.93 -20.97
CA ILE A 208 -8.51 -4.25 -20.26
C ILE A 208 -8.47 -2.74 -20.55
N ALA A 209 -8.82 -2.28 -21.76
CA ALA A 209 -8.83 -0.85 -22.11
C ALA A 209 -9.81 0.00 -21.27
N GLY A 210 -10.84 -0.61 -20.68
CA GLY A 210 -11.74 0.05 -19.73
C GLY A 210 -11.25 0.05 -18.28
N GLU A 211 -10.25 -0.77 -17.97
CA GLU A 211 -9.78 -1.04 -16.60
C GLU A 211 -8.42 -0.37 -16.37
N ALA A 212 -8.44 0.85 -15.83
CA ALA A 212 -7.25 1.68 -15.70
C ALA A 212 -6.18 1.04 -14.79
N GLU A 213 -6.56 0.35 -13.73
CA GLU A 213 -5.59 -0.31 -12.85
C GLU A 213 -4.92 -1.49 -13.55
N LEU A 214 -5.71 -2.38 -14.16
CA LEU A 214 -5.20 -3.56 -14.87
C LEU A 214 -4.31 -3.20 -16.06
N GLN A 215 -4.61 -2.11 -16.77
CA GLN A 215 -3.70 -1.55 -17.77
C GLN A 215 -2.34 -1.17 -17.18
N ARG A 216 -2.32 -0.60 -15.96
CA ARG A 216 -1.07 -0.20 -15.31
C ARG A 216 -0.22 -1.42 -15.00
N LEU A 217 -0.84 -2.46 -14.46
CA LEU A 217 -0.18 -3.72 -14.11
C LEU A 217 0.38 -4.40 -15.34
N ALA A 218 -0.42 -4.52 -16.40
CA ALA A 218 0.02 -5.11 -17.66
C ALA A 218 1.18 -4.33 -18.30
N LEU A 219 1.10 -2.98 -18.33
CA LEU A 219 2.16 -2.12 -18.83
C LEU A 219 3.45 -2.27 -18.01
N MET A 220 3.35 -2.22 -16.68
CA MET A 220 4.50 -2.39 -15.79
C MET A 220 5.15 -3.76 -15.98
N HIS A 221 4.33 -4.82 -16.08
CA HIS A 221 4.81 -6.17 -16.38
C HIS A 221 5.55 -6.23 -17.72
N ALA A 222 4.95 -5.68 -18.79
CA ALA A 222 5.57 -5.64 -20.11
C ALA A 222 6.93 -4.92 -20.10
N VAL A 223 7.03 -3.80 -19.37
CA VAL A 223 8.29 -3.05 -19.22
C VAL A 223 9.34 -3.85 -18.43
N ARG A 224 8.96 -4.43 -17.29
CA ARG A 224 9.86 -5.23 -16.43
C ARG A 224 10.42 -6.43 -17.20
N SER A 225 9.55 -7.13 -17.93
CA SER A 225 9.85 -8.34 -18.70
C SER A 225 10.46 -8.04 -20.08
N ASN A 226 10.58 -6.77 -20.49
CA ASN A 226 11.05 -6.37 -21.83
C ASN A 226 10.21 -7.01 -22.96
N ASP A 227 8.89 -7.11 -22.76
CA ASP A 227 7.95 -7.82 -23.62
C ASP A 227 7.24 -6.85 -24.59
N ILE A 228 7.81 -6.72 -25.80
CA ILE A 228 7.23 -5.91 -26.87
C ILE A 228 5.92 -6.50 -27.39
N ALA A 229 5.78 -7.83 -27.42
CA ALA A 229 4.59 -8.47 -27.95
C ALA A 229 3.37 -8.16 -27.08
N LEU A 230 3.54 -8.14 -25.75
CA LEU A 230 2.51 -7.70 -24.82
C LEU A 230 2.16 -6.21 -25.02
N LEU A 231 3.14 -5.33 -25.24
CA LEU A 231 2.87 -3.91 -25.53
C LEU A 231 2.07 -3.72 -26.83
N GLU A 232 2.37 -4.51 -27.87
CA GLU A 232 1.61 -4.52 -29.12
C GLU A 232 0.17 -5.00 -28.90
N GLN A 233 -0.03 -6.07 -28.12
CA GLN A 233 -1.37 -6.55 -27.76
C GLN A 233 -2.18 -5.48 -26.99
N LEU A 234 -1.56 -4.82 -26.01
CA LEU A 234 -2.20 -3.74 -25.25
C LEU A 234 -2.57 -2.57 -26.17
N ARG A 235 -1.67 -2.17 -27.08
CA ARG A 235 -1.95 -1.13 -28.08
C ARG A 235 -3.14 -1.50 -28.97
N ASP A 236 -3.16 -2.73 -29.46
CA ASP A 236 -4.16 -3.20 -30.42
C ASP A 236 -5.56 -3.31 -29.77
N GLN A 237 -5.62 -3.47 -28.44
CA GLN A 237 -6.86 -3.37 -27.66
C GLN A 237 -7.24 -1.94 -27.24
N GLY A 238 -6.45 -0.94 -27.63
CA GLY A 238 -6.73 0.47 -27.36
C GLY A 238 -6.32 0.96 -25.97
N CYS A 239 -5.40 0.27 -25.30
CA CYS A 239 -4.84 0.76 -24.04
C CYS A 239 -4.00 2.04 -24.25
N ASP A 240 -4.08 2.97 -23.31
CA ASP A 240 -3.23 4.16 -23.31
C ASP A 240 -1.82 3.80 -22.81
N LEU A 241 -0.90 3.53 -23.73
CA LEU A 241 0.49 3.23 -23.41
C LEU A 241 1.28 4.44 -22.90
N GLY A 242 0.76 5.67 -23.08
CA GLY A 242 1.39 6.91 -22.64
C GLY A 242 1.04 7.31 -21.21
N ARG A 243 0.11 6.60 -20.58
CA ARG A 243 -0.36 6.89 -19.22
C ARG A 243 0.73 6.76 -18.18
N LEU A 244 0.55 7.49 -17.08
CA LEU A 244 1.41 7.37 -15.92
C LEU A 244 1.22 6.02 -15.23
N LEU A 245 2.35 5.41 -14.89
CA LEU A 245 2.43 4.24 -14.03
C LEU A 245 2.70 4.69 -12.59
N THR A 246 3.11 3.75 -11.74
CA THR A 246 3.56 4.05 -10.37
C THR A 246 4.80 4.94 -10.39
N GLY A 247 4.99 5.80 -9.40
CA GLY A 247 6.16 6.67 -9.33
C GLY A 247 6.07 7.92 -10.22
N GLY A 248 4.90 8.17 -10.83
CA GLY A 248 4.62 9.38 -11.61
C GLY A 248 5.29 9.45 -12.98
N GLY A 249 5.95 8.37 -13.44
CA GLY A 249 6.49 8.24 -14.79
C GLY A 249 5.63 7.34 -15.67
N ASN A 250 5.63 7.55 -16.99
CA ASN A 250 4.99 6.62 -17.94
C ASN A 250 5.93 5.48 -18.37
N ALA A 251 5.41 4.50 -19.10
CA ALA A 251 6.14 3.30 -19.50
C ALA A 251 7.52 3.56 -20.17
N PRO A 252 7.68 4.54 -21.09
CA PRO A 252 8.99 4.94 -21.60
C PRO A 252 10.00 5.36 -20.52
N VAL A 253 9.57 6.12 -19.51
CA VAL A 253 10.44 6.54 -18.39
C VAL A 253 10.89 5.33 -17.58
N HIS A 254 9.98 4.41 -17.25
CA HIS A 254 10.32 3.16 -16.56
C HIS A 254 11.30 2.31 -17.38
N ALA A 255 11.07 2.18 -18.68
CA ALA A 255 11.97 1.45 -19.57
C ALA A 255 13.38 2.04 -19.55
N ARG A 256 13.52 3.38 -19.54
CA ARG A 256 14.82 4.05 -19.43
C ARG A 256 15.49 3.81 -18.08
N VAL A 257 14.76 3.97 -16.98
CA VAL A 257 15.28 3.71 -15.61
C VAL A 257 15.79 2.27 -15.48
N MET A 258 15.06 1.31 -16.07
CA MET A 258 15.43 -0.11 -16.10
C MET A 258 16.42 -0.48 -17.22
N GLN A 259 16.93 0.50 -17.98
CA GLN A 259 17.90 0.31 -19.06
C GLN A 259 17.42 -0.65 -20.17
N ARG A 260 16.12 -0.63 -20.48
CA ARG A 260 15.47 -1.42 -21.54
C ARG A 260 15.52 -0.68 -22.88
N GLU A 261 16.70 -0.58 -23.47
CA GLU A 261 16.95 0.17 -24.71
C GLU A 261 16.03 -0.20 -25.89
N ALA A 262 15.68 -1.49 -26.01
CA ALA A 262 14.77 -1.96 -27.05
C ALA A 262 13.36 -1.36 -26.89
N LEU A 263 12.85 -1.31 -25.66
CA LEU A 263 11.56 -0.69 -25.36
C LEU A 263 11.57 0.83 -25.57
N VAL A 264 12.64 1.51 -25.15
CA VAL A 264 12.76 2.97 -25.34
C VAL A 264 12.67 3.32 -26.83
N ARG A 265 13.36 2.56 -27.69
CA ARG A 265 13.28 2.75 -29.15
C ARG A 265 11.89 2.42 -29.69
N TRP A 266 11.32 1.30 -29.26
CA TRP A 266 9.99 0.90 -29.68
C TRP A 266 8.94 1.97 -29.34
N PHE A 267 8.92 2.49 -28.11
CA PHE A 267 8.01 3.58 -27.72
C PHE A 267 8.20 4.83 -28.58
N ALA A 268 9.45 5.21 -28.87
CA ALA A 268 9.74 6.35 -29.74
C ALA A 268 9.23 6.13 -31.18
N GLU A 269 9.38 4.92 -31.72
CA GLU A 269 8.84 4.53 -33.04
C GLU A 269 7.31 4.54 -33.07
N GLN A 270 6.65 4.22 -31.95
CA GLN A 270 5.21 4.35 -31.78
C GLN A 270 4.74 5.80 -31.55
N GLY A 271 5.66 6.77 -31.45
CA GLY A 271 5.34 8.18 -31.18
C GLY A 271 4.92 8.46 -29.73
N ILE A 272 5.25 7.57 -28.79
CA ILE A 272 4.92 7.71 -27.37
C ILE A 272 6.10 8.38 -26.66
N ALA A 273 5.90 9.64 -26.27
CA ALA A 273 6.93 10.43 -25.59
C ALA A 273 7.05 10.06 -24.10
N GLU A 274 8.25 10.29 -23.54
CA GLU A 274 8.48 10.26 -22.10
C GLU A 274 7.67 11.36 -21.40
N ARG A 275 7.00 10.97 -20.32
CA ARG A 275 6.26 11.88 -19.46
C ARG A 275 6.49 11.47 -18.00
N GLN A 276 6.82 12.46 -17.18
CA GLN A 276 6.96 12.30 -15.73
C GLN A 276 6.31 13.51 -15.05
N LEU A 277 5.74 13.31 -13.87
CA LEU A 277 5.31 14.41 -13.01
C LEU A 277 6.53 15.16 -12.48
N ASP A 278 6.45 16.49 -12.48
CA ASP A 278 7.37 17.32 -11.74
C ASP A 278 7.11 17.08 -10.24
N GLN A 279 8.17 16.77 -9.50
CA GLN A 279 8.17 16.72 -8.03
C GLN A 279 9.05 17.85 -7.52
#